data_AF-A0A809PTW9-F1
#
_entry.id   AF-A0A809PTW9-F1
#
_cell.length_a   1.000
_cell.length_b   1.000
_cell.length_c   1.000
_cell.angle_alpha   90.00
_cell.angle_beta   90.00
_cell.angle_gamma   90.00
#
_symmetry.space_group_name_H-M   'P 1'
#
loop_
_entity.id
_entity.type
_entity.pdbx_description
1 polymer ?
#
loop_
_entity_poly.entity_id
_entity_poly.type
_entity_poly.pdbx_seq_one_letter_code
_entity_poly.pdbx_strand_id
1 'polypeptide(L)'
;MTQITLDTARRALGFISPEDRDTWVRMGMALKAEFGDSAFEMWDNWSQGASTYNAGAAKASWKSFKLGGKVGIGSLLAEAKSQGFVLSDSDVIVDPAVLEAARIERAARDKKTEENRIKAAAAAAKRAGTQWRMAAKEGESPYLVRKQVRAESCRYLPEGGIIIPMLRYDLDPVVMVGKQQINADGSKKFSGGMDKHGAMCRLGDLPVCTDDDVDYIYVGEGYATLGSIRAALNYAAPAFVCFDTSGLLPGARVLRELYPLCPVVFVADDDYLTGGKGYSKAVEAAAAIGNAWVMLPKFTAARRQSRMDESLPMLTDFNDLHCAEGLQVVTDQINQFIASITNTGVPPASDVALPDSPYPFLDEETQPVETTAVISQEALLFRFALIYGTTEIWDGISKRKLKRAAFDAYVGKAEAKAWIENPKKKLIEKSALPTLVGGVAVDGGAGEVFCRRCWIT
;
A
#
# COMPACT_ATOMS: atom_id res chain seq x y z
N MET A 1 1.62 27.90 19.61
CA MET A 1 2.60 28.58 18.74
C MET A 1 3.54 29.34 19.64
N THR A 2 4.84 29.34 19.37
CA THR A 2 5.75 30.32 19.98
C THR A 2 5.20 31.69 19.63
N GLN A 3 4.67 32.45 20.60
CA GLN A 3 4.31 33.84 20.34
C GLN A 3 5.61 34.58 20.10
N ILE A 4 5.84 34.83 18.83
CA ILE A 4 6.92 35.66 18.35
C ILE A 4 6.40 37.08 18.39
N THR A 5 7.18 37.98 18.97
CA THR A 5 6.80 39.40 18.98
C THR A 5 6.94 39.97 17.58
N LEU A 6 6.18 41.03 17.28
CA LEU A 6 6.33 41.79 16.05
C LEU A 6 7.80 42.21 15.85
N ASP A 7 8.51 42.58 16.94
CA ASP A 7 9.94 42.90 16.91
C ASP A 7 10.83 41.73 16.48
N THR A 8 10.58 40.53 17.00
CA THR A 8 11.30 39.32 16.60
C THR A 8 11.06 39.00 15.12
N ALA A 9 9.82 39.11 14.66
CA ALA A 9 9.49 38.91 13.24
C ALA A 9 10.18 39.96 12.34
N ARG A 10 10.25 41.22 12.79
CA ARG A 10 10.99 42.30 12.11
C ARG A 10 12.47 41.98 11.95
N ARG A 11 13.12 41.53 13.03
CA ARG A 11 14.53 41.15 13.01
C ARG A 11 14.76 39.97 12.07
N ALA A 12 13.94 38.92 12.15
CA ALA A 12 14.02 37.77 11.26
C ALA A 12 13.83 38.15 9.78
N LEU A 13 12.85 39.01 9.49
CA LEU A 13 12.58 39.49 8.13
C LEU A 13 13.77 40.28 7.55
N GLY A 14 14.54 40.98 8.40
CA GLY A 14 15.75 41.71 7.98
C GLY A 14 16.88 40.84 7.45
N PHE A 15 16.88 39.52 7.69
CA PHE A 15 17.85 38.57 7.13
C PHE A 15 17.43 38.04 5.75
N ILE A 16 16.20 38.33 5.31
CA ILE A 16 15.61 37.82 4.08
C ILE A 16 15.57 38.95 3.05
N SER A 17 16.03 38.69 1.83
CA SER A 17 15.93 39.67 0.73
C SER A 17 14.50 39.76 0.18
N PRO A 18 13.97 40.96 -0.07
CA PRO A 18 12.64 41.15 -0.67
C PRO A 18 12.61 41.02 -2.21
N GLU A 19 13.75 40.77 -2.87
CA GLU A 19 13.85 40.77 -4.34
C GLU A 19 13.11 39.59 -5.00
N ASP A 20 13.10 38.42 -4.36
CA ASP A 20 12.42 37.24 -4.90
C ASP A 20 10.90 37.33 -4.64
N ARG A 21 10.11 37.33 -5.72
CA ARG A 21 8.65 37.53 -5.67
C ARG A 21 7.95 36.45 -4.84
N ASP A 22 8.36 35.19 -4.98
CA ASP A 22 7.71 34.08 -4.26
C ASP A 22 8.00 34.15 -2.77
N THR A 23 9.24 34.47 -2.40
CA THR A 23 9.64 34.73 -1.02
C THR A 23 8.93 35.94 -0.45
N TRP A 24 8.85 37.05 -1.21
CA TRP A 24 8.12 38.25 -0.84
C TRP A 24 6.65 38.00 -0.50
N VAL A 25 5.95 37.22 -1.35
CA VAL A 25 4.56 36.79 -1.10
C VAL A 25 4.48 35.88 0.13
N ARG A 26 5.36 34.88 0.25
CA ARG A 26 5.36 33.95 1.39
C ARG A 26 5.58 34.66 2.72
N MET A 27 6.50 35.63 2.78
CA MET A 27 6.77 36.41 4.01
C MET A 27 5.57 37.28 4.38
N GLY A 28 4.92 37.90 3.39
CA GLY A 28 3.69 38.67 3.61
C GLY A 28 2.55 37.79 4.15
N MET A 29 2.35 36.59 3.58
CA MET A 29 1.38 35.62 4.09
C MET A 29 1.71 35.15 5.51
N ALA A 30 2.98 34.86 5.80
CA ALA A 30 3.43 34.42 7.11
C ALA A 30 3.17 35.48 8.19
N LEU A 31 3.49 36.75 7.92
CA LEU A 31 3.26 37.87 8.83
C LEU A 31 1.79 38.16 9.05
N LYS A 32 0.99 38.18 7.97
CA LYS A 32 -0.45 38.42 8.07
C LYS A 32 -1.18 37.30 8.81
N ALA A 33 -0.74 36.05 8.66
CA ALA A 33 -1.31 34.92 9.38
C ALA A 33 -1.11 35.02 10.90
N GLU A 34 0.01 35.59 11.35
CA GLU A 34 0.36 35.69 12.78
C GLU A 34 -0.18 36.98 13.42
N PHE A 35 0.01 38.13 12.77
CA PHE A 35 -0.23 39.45 13.36
C PHE A 35 -1.43 40.20 12.75
N GLY A 36 -2.13 39.59 11.79
CA GLY A 36 -3.20 40.25 11.04
C GLY A 36 -2.69 41.50 10.34
N ASP A 37 -3.57 42.50 10.17
CA ASP A 37 -3.24 43.74 9.46
C ASP A 37 -2.23 44.64 10.18
N SER A 38 -1.95 44.40 11.47
CA SER A 38 -0.97 45.17 12.24
C SER A 38 0.47 45.02 11.71
N ALA A 39 0.78 43.93 11.00
CA ALA A 39 2.10 43.70 10.41
C ALA A 39 2.28 44.31 9.01
N PHE A 40 1.25 44.95 8.44
CA PHE A 40 1.35 45.52 7.09
C PHE A 40 2.48 46.54 6.99
N GLU A 41 2.56 47.48 7.92
CA GLU A 41 3.55 48.56 7.89
C GLU A 41 4.99 48.03 7.92
N MET A 42 5.24 46.99 8.74
CA MET A 42 6.54 46.33 8.79
C MET A 42 6.90 45.64 7.48
N TRP A 43 5.97 44.85 6.94
CA TRP A 43 6.20 44.13 5.69
C TRP A 43 6.38 45.10 4.52
N ASP A 44 5.61 46.19 4.48
CA ASP A 44 5.73 47.23 3.46
C ASP A 44 7.08 47.96 3.55
N ASN A 45 7.52 48.31 4.76
CA ASN A 45 8.84 48.93 4.98
C ASN A 45 10.00 48.01 4.55
N TRP A 46 9.90 46.70 4.79
CA TRP A 46 10.87 45.73 4.27
C TRP A 46 10.78 45.59 2.75
N SER A 47 9.56 45.59 2.20
CA SER A 47 9.30 45.49 0.76
C SER A 47 9.91 46.65 -0.03
N GLN A 48 10.00 47.83 0.57
CA GLN A 48 10.65 49.01 -0.05
C GLN A 48 12.15 48.78 -0.35
N GLY A 49 12.78 47.77 0.25
CA GLY A 49 14.14 47.38 -0.06
C GLY A 49 14.30 46.66 -1.41
N ALA A 50 13.21 46.23 -2.05
CA ALA A 50 13.27 45.59 -3.37
C ALA A 50 13.36 46.63 -4.49
N SER A 51 14.22 46.37 -5.46
CA SER A 51 14.36 47.18 -6.68
C SER A 51 13.06 47.37 -7.47
N THR A 52 12.12 46.44 -7.32
CA THR A 52 10.83 46.41 -8.05
C THR A 52 9.63 46.91 -7.23
N TYR A 53 9.87 47.53 -6.07
CA TYR A 53 8.80 47.93 -5.16
C TYR A 53 7.79 48.92 -5.77
N ASN A 54 6.51 48.67 -5.50
CA ASN A 54 5.42 49.59 -5.81
C ASN A 54 4.37 49.59 -4.68
N ALA A 55 4.16 50.75 -4.05
CA ALA A 55 3.26 50.88 -2.90
C ALA A 55 1.80 50.50 -3.18
N GLY A 56 1.30 50.77 -4.39
CA GLY A 56 -0.04 50.37 -4.80
C GLY A 56 -0.18 48.85 -4.92
N ALA A 57 0.82 48.21 -5.54
CA ALA A 57 0.88 46.75 -5.70
C ALA A 57 1.08 46.02 -4.37
N ALA A 58 1.87 46.58 -3.44
CA ALA A 58 2.06 46.05 -2.10
C ALA A 58 0.75 46.05 -1.30
N LYS A 59 0.01 47.17 -1.29
CA LYS A 59 -1.33 47.26 -0.66
C LYS A 59 -2.34 46.28 -1.26
N ALA A 60 -2.35 46.13 -2.58
CA ALA A 60 -3.26 45.20 -3.26
C ALA A 60 -2.92 43.73 -2.92
N SER A 61 -1.64 43.39 -2.94
CA SER A 61 -1.14 42.05 -2.59
C SER A 61 -1.46 41.71 -1.13
N TRP A 62 -1.22 42.64 -0.20
CA TRP A 62 -1.55 42.44 1.22
C TRP A 62 -3.02 42.10 1.44
N LYS A 63 -3.94 42.82 0.79
CA LYS A 63 -5.37 42.54 0.86
C LYS A 63 -5.73 41.15 0.33
N SER A 64 -4.99 40.64 -0.66
CA SER A 64 -5.22 39.32 -1.26
C SER A 64 -4.78 38.14 -0.37
N PHE A 65 -3.88 38.36 0.58
CA PHE A 65 -3.39 37.31 1.48
C PHE A 65 -4.49 36.83 2.43
N LYS A 66 -4.75 35.52 2.44
CA LYS A 66 -5.79 34.87 3.26
C LYS A 66 -5.22 34.44 4.62
N LEU A 67 -6.03 34.57 5.67
CA LEU A 67 -5.73 34.05 7.00
C LEU A 67 -5.88 32.51 7.01
N GLY A 68 -4.92 31.79 7.60
CA GLY A 68 -5.04 30.34 7.86
C GLY A 68 -4.61 29.38 6.73
N GLY A 69 -3.46 29.62 6.08
CA GLY A 69 -2.88 28.75 5.05
C GLY A 69 -1.81 27.76 5.56
N LYS A 70 -1.14 27.05 4.63
CA LYS A 70 0.03 26.19 4.92
C LYS A 70 1.29 27.00 5.30
N VAL A 71 1.31 28.29 4.97
CA VAL A 71 2.41 29.22 5.27
C VAL A 71 2.02 30.04 6.50
N GLY A 72 2.88 30.01 7.52
CA GLY A 72 2.70 30.75 8.78
C GLY A 72 4.04 31.27 9.31
N ILE A 73 4.06 31.87 10.51
CA ILE A 73 5.28 32.51 11.05
C ILE A 73 6.51 31.59 11.08
N GLY A 74 6.30 30.28 11.26
CA GLY A 74 7.36 29.28 11.21
C GLY A 74 8.09 29.21 9.86
N SER A 75 7.42 29.49 8.75
CA SER A 75 8.04 29.54 7.41
C SER A 75 9.01 30.72 7.29
N LEU A 76 8.65 31.88 7.84
CA LEU A 76 9.52 33.06 7.87
C LEU A 76 10.76 32.78 8.71
N LEU A 77 10.61 32.18 9.90
CA LEU A 77 11.75 31.85 10.75
C LEU A 77 12.68 30.80 10.14
N ALA A 78 12.12 29.80 9.45
CA ALA A 78 12.92 28.78 8.78
C ALA A 78 13.79 29.40 7.66
N GLU A 79 13.19 30.31 6.88
CA GLU A 79 13.88 31.09 5.86
C GLU A 79 14.93 32.05 6.46
N ALA A 80 14.60 32.74 7.56
CA ALA A 80 15.57 33.60 8.23
C ALA A 80 16.74 32.79 8.82
N LYS A 81 16.47 31.62 9.40
CA LYS A 81 17.49 30.71 9.96
C LYS A 81 18.43 30.17 8.89
N SER A 82 17.93 29.84 7.69
CA SER A 82 18.80 29.42 6.59
C SER A 82 19.76 30.54 6.15
N GLN A 83 19.39 31.80 6.40
CA GLN A 83 20.20 32.99 6.18
C GLN A 83 20.99 33.44 7.43
N GLY A 84 21.06 32.62 8.48
CA GLY A 84 21.89 32.87 9.66
C GLY A 84 21.21 33.59 10.83
N PHE A 85 19.90 33.78 10.81
CA PHE A 85 19.16 34.33 11.96
C PHE A 85 19.12 33.35 13.14
N VAL A 86 19.40 33.85 14.34
CA VAL A 86 19.33 33.08 15.60
C VAL A 86 18.28 33.70 16.53
N LEU A 87 17.36 32.89 17.04
CA LEU A 87 16.39 33.30 18.05
C LEU A 87 17.06 33.34 19.42
N SER A 88 16.88 34.42 20.19
CA SER A 88 17.27 34.44 21.60
C SER A 88 16.17 33.84 22.48
N ASP A 89 16.53 33.44 23.71
CA ASP A 89 15.56 32.90 24.67
C ASP A 89 14.45 33.91 25.03
N SER A 90 14.72 35.21 24.92
CA SER A 90 13.75 36.30 25.12
C SER A 90 12.77 36.48 23.96
N ASP A 91 13.02 35.86 22.81
CA ASP A 91 12.22 35.96 21.58
C ASP A 91 11.07 34.94 21.52
N VAL A 92 11.04 34.04 22.50
CA VAL A 92 10.22 32.83 22.52
C VAL A 92 9.25 32.97 23.68
N ILE A 93 8.11 33.64 23.46
CA ILE A 93 7.00 33.63 24.41
C ILE A 93 6.14 32.41 24.09
N VAL A 94 6.47 31.25 24.65
CA VAL A 94 5.60 30.07 24.50
C VAL A 94 4.53 30.18 25.58
N ASP A 95 3.33 30.62 25.22
CA ASP A 95 2.16 30.36 26.06
C ASP A 95 1.82 28.86 25.94
N PRO A 96 2.03 28.05 26.99
CA PRO A 96 1.74 26.62 26.93
C PRO A 96 0.26 26.34 26.61
N ALA A 97 -0.66 27.23 26.99
CA ALA A 97 -2.09 27.07 26.71
C ALA A 97 -2.40 27.21 25.21
N VAL A 98 -1.73 28.12 24.51
CA VAL A 98 -1.91 28.31 23.05
C VAL A 98 -1.28 27.17 22.26
N LEU A 99 -0.14 26.63 22.70
CA LEU A 99 0.47 25.44 22.08
C LEU A 99 -0.42 24.21 22.27
N GLU A 100 -0.96 24.00 23.47
CA GLU A 100 -1.86 22.88 23.75
C GLU A 100 -3.18 23.02 22.99
N ALA A 101 -3.77 24.22 22.91
CA ALA A 101 -4.97 24.47 22.11
C ALA A 101 -4.76 24.16 20.62
N ALA A 102 -3.64 24.57 20.03
CA ALA A 102 -3.32 24.28 18.63
C ALA A 102 -3.03 22.78 18.38
N ARG A 103 -2.42 22.09 19.35
CA ARG A 103 -2.24 20.63 19.32
C ARG A 103 -3.59 19.91 19.39
N ILE A 104 -4.49 20.34 20.28
CA ILE A 104 -5.85 19.81 20.39
C ILE A 104 -6.61 20.04 19.07
N GLU A 105 -6.52 21.22 18.46
CA GLU A 105 -7.19 21.53 17.20
C GLU A 105 -6.64 20.68 16.04
N ARG A 106 -5.31 20.54 15.93
CA ARG A 106 -4.66 19.69 14.93
C ARG A 106 -5.07 18.23 15.11
N ALA A 107 -4.98 17.71 16.34
CA ALA A 107 -5.40 16.34 16.64
C ALA A 107 -6.89 16.12 16.34
N ALA A 108 -7.76 17.09 16.61
CA ALA A 108 -9.18 17.03 16.26
C ALA A 108 -9.40 17.02 14.74
N ARG A 109 -8.65 17.84 13.99
CA ARG A 109 -8.70 17.88 12.52
C ARG A 109 -8.20 16.58 11.89
N ASP A 110 -7.10 16.05 12.40
CA ASP A 110 -6.50 14.80 11.93
C ASP A 110 -7.45 13.63 12.24
N LYS A 111 -8.02 13.57 13.45
CA LYS A 111 -9.06 12.61 13.83
C LYS A 111 -10.28 12.69 12.91
N LYS A 112 -10.80 13.89 12.64
CA LYS A 112 -11.95 14.08 11.73
C LYS A 112 -11.63 13.66 10.30
N THR A 113 -10.42 13.94 9.82
CA THR A 113 -9.95 13.54 8.49
C THR A 113 -9.86 12.02 8.39
N GLU A 114 -9.33 11.37 9.43
CA GLU A 114 -9.23 9.92 9.52
C GLU A 114 -10.60 9.25 9.57
N GLU A 115 -11.51 9.76 10.40
CA GLU A 115 -12.90 9.28 10.47
C GLU A 115 -13.60 9.40 9.11
N ASN A 116 -13.39 10.50 8.40
CA ASN A 116 -13.94 10.70 7.05
C ASN A 116 -13.33 9.72 6.04
N ARG A 117 -12.02 9.45 6.11
CA ARG A 117 -11.32 8.47 5.27
C ARG A 117 -11.89 7.07 5.48
N ILE A 118 -12.05 6.63 6.74
CA ILE A 118 -12.61 5.32 7.10
C ILE A 118 -14.05 5.19 6.58
N LYS A 119 -14.90 6.22 6.79
CA LYS A 119 -16.28 6.22 6.27
C LYS A 119 -16.33 6.16 4.74
N ALA A 120 -15.47 6.91 4.06
CA ALA A 120 -15.38 6.90 2.60
C ALA A 120 -14.94 5.53 2.07
N ALA A 121 -13.94 4.91 2.72
CA ALA A 121 -13.44 3.58 2.37
C ALA A 121 -14.51 2.51 2.54
N ALA A 122 -15.22 2.50 3.67
CA ALA A 122 -16.32 1.56 3.92
C ALA A 122 -17.44 1.73 2.87
N ALA A 123 -17.79 2.97 2.52
CA ALA A 123 -18.78 3.25 1.49
C ALA A 123 -18.31 2.81 0.10
N ALA A 124 -17.03 2.99 -0.22
CA ALA A 124 -16.43 2.55 -1.49
C ALA A 124 -16.43 1.02 -1.60
N ALA A 125 -16.03 0.31 -0.55
CA ALA A 125 -16.08 -1.16 -0.45
C ALA A 125 -17.51 -1.69 -0.68
N LYS A 126 -18.51 -1.10 -0.01
CA LYS A 126 -19.93 -1.48 -0.17
C LYS A 126 -20.43 -1.29 -1.60
N ARG A 127 -20.11 -0.14 -2.23
CA ARG A 127 -20.47 0.15 -3.62
C ARG A 127 -19.80 -0.84 -4.58
N ALA A 128 -18.51 -1.08 -4.41
CA ALA A 128 -17.73 -2.00 -5.24
C ALA A 128 -18.28 -3.44 -5.13
N GLY A 129 -18.54 -3.91 -3.91
CA GLY A 129 -19.13 -5.23 -3.67
C GLY A 129 -20.54 -5.38 -4.25
N THR A 130 -21.33 -4.31 -4.27
CA THR A 130 -22.66 -4.31 -4.89
C THR A 130 -22.55 -4.43 -6.41
N GLN A 131 -21.70 -3.61 -7.04
CA GLN A 131 -21.46 -3.67 -8.49
C GLN A 131 -20.85 -5.01 -8.91
N TRP A 132 -19.95 -5.56 -8.11
CA TRP A 132 -19.39 -6.89 -8.33
C TRP A 132 -20.48 -7.95 -8.34
N ARG A 133 -21.36 -8.00 -7.33
CA ARG A 133 -22.47 -8.96 -7.29
C ARG A 133 -23.41 -8.87 -8.48
N MET A 134 -23.67 -7.66 -8.96
CA MET A 134 -24.56 -7.41 -10.11
C MET A 134 -23.90 -7.70 -11.46
N ALA A 135 -22.56 -7.62 -11.55
CA ALA A 135 -21.83 -7.88 -12.77
C ALA A 135 -21.92 -9.37 -13.18
N ALA A 136 -21.97 -9.61 -14.49
CA ALA A 136 -22.09 -10.95 -15.05
C ALA A 136 -20.80 -11.74 -14.84
N LYS A 137 -20.92 -13.06 -14.64
CA LYS A 137 -19.75 -13.94 -14.46
C LYS A 137 -19.12 -14.33 -15.80
N GLU A 138 -19.97 -14.51 -16.80
CA GLU A 138 -19.58 -14.81 -18.18
C GLU A 138 -19.86 -13.60 -19.08
N GLY A 139 -19.06 -13.46 -20.14
CA GLY A 139 -19.21 -12.39 -21.11
C GLY A 139 -17.99 -12.22 -22.00
N GLU A 140 -18.01 -11.15 -22.80
CA GLU A 140 -16.92 -10.78 -23.68
C GLU A 140 -16.41 -9.39 -23.34
N SER A 141 -15.11 -9.16 -23.54
CA SER A 141 -14.52 -7.84 -23.38
C SER A 141 -13.58 -7.52 -24.54
N PRO A 142 -13.85 -6.46 -25.32
CA PRO A 142 -12.95 -6.01 -26.37
C PRO A 142 -11.53 -5.72 -25.85
N TYR A 143 -11.41 -5.30 -24.58
CA TYR A 143 -10.12 -5.11 -23.92
C TYR A 143 -9.33 -6.41 -23.82
N LEU A 144 -9.93 -7.48 -23.29
CA LEU A 144 -9.27 -8.79 -23.13
C LEU A 144 -8.87 -9.39 -24.48
N VAL A 145 -9.74 -9.24 -25.49
CA VAL A 145 -9.45 -9.68 -26.86
C VAL A 145 -8.25 -8.92 -27.44
N ARG A 146 -8.22 -7.59 -27.35
CA ARG A 146 -7.06 -6.78 -27.81
C ARG A 146 -5.78 -7.12 -27.08
N LYS A 147 -5.89 -7.42 -25.78
CA LYS A 147 -4.77 -7.78 -24.93
C LYS A 147 -4.37 -9.26 -25.02
N GLN A 148 -5.12 -10.07 -25.78
CA GLN A 148 -4.88 -11.50 -26.00
C GLN A 148 -4.74 -12.30 -24.69
N VAL A 149 -5.51 -11.94 -23.66
CA VAL A 149 -5.47 -12.62 -22.35
C VAL A 149 -6.83 -13.19 -21.99
N ARG A 150 -6.81 -14.34 -21.31
CA ARG A 150 -8.01 -14.97 -20.75
C ARG A 150 -8.53 -14.16 -19.56
N ALA A 151 -9.84 -14.13 -19.40
CA ALA A 151 -10.48 -13.64 -18.19
C ALA A 151 -10.21 -14.57 -17.00
N GLU A 152 -9.59 -14.03 -15.94
CA GLU A 152 -9.42 -14.65 -14.62
C GLU A 152 -9.84 -13.66 -13.52
N SER A 153 -10.56 -14.14 -12.49
CA SER A 153 -10.91 -13.32 -11.31
C SER A 153 -11.53 -11.95 -11.64
N CYS A 154 -12.32 -11.87 -12.71
CA CYS A 154 -13.03 -10.65 -13.11
C CYS A 154 -14.50 -10.92 -13.39
N ARG A 155 -15.30 -9.86 -13.56
CA ARG A 155 -16.71 -9.93 -13.94
C ARG A 155 -17.03 -8.93 -15.03
N TYR A 156 -18.02 -9.23 -15.85
CA TYR A 156 -18.37 -8.47 -17.04
C TYR A 156 -19.45 -7.44 -16.75
N LEU A 157 -19.27 -6.26 -17.31
CA LEU A 157 -20.23 -5.17 -17.31
C LEU A 157 -20.98 -5.11 -18.64
N PRO A 158 -22.18 -4.48 -18.65
CA PRO A 158 -22.76 -3.99 -19.90
C PRO A 158 -21.75 -3.15 -20.69
N GLU A 159 -21.93 -3.09 -22.01
CA GLU A 159 -21.04 -2.38 -22.94
C GLU A 159 -19.61 -2.96 -23.07
N GLY A 160 -19.34 -4.17 -22.57
CA GLY A 160 -18.07 -4.89 -22.78
C GLY A 160 -16.93 -4.50 -21.82
N GLY A 161 -17.25 -3.75 -20.76
CA GLY A 161 -16.32 -3.50 -19.66
C GLY A 161 -16.14 -4.71 -18.74
N ILE A 162 -15.09 -4.68 -17.92
CA ILE A 162 -14.85 -5.65 -16.86
C ILE A 162 -14.57 -4.98 -15.52
N ILE A 163 -14.87 -5.70 -14.44
CA ILE A 163 -14.50 -5.38 -13.07
C ILE A 163 -13.45 -6.38 -12.62
N ILE A 164 -12.35 -5.87 -12.09
CA ILE A 164 -11.34 -6.63 -11.36
C ILE A 164 -11.48 -6.24 -9.88
N PRO A 165 -11.68 -7.21 -8.97
CA PRO A 165 -11.89 -6.92 -7.57
C PRO A 165 -10.56 -6.57 -6.89
N MET A 166 -10.59 -5.59 -5.98
CA MET A 166 -9.44 -5.26 -5.13
C MET A 166 -9.69 -5.82 -3.73
N LEU A 167 -8.93 -6.84 -3.36
CA LEU A 167 -9.16 -7.68 -2.19
C LEU A 167 -8.01 -7.55 -1.18
N ARG A 168 -8.35 -7.56 0.11
CA ARG A 168 -7.39 -7.64 1.23
C ARG A 168 -7.30 -9.08 1.71
N TYR A 169 -6.23 -9.77 1.31
CA TYR A 169 -5.98 -11.18 1.62
C TYR A 169 -5.45 -11.39 3.04
N ASP A 170 -4.95 -10.34 3.67
CA ASP A 170 -4.51 -10.28 5.07
C ASP A 170 -5.68 -10.22 6.07
N LEU A 171 -6.91 -10.01 5.60
CA LEU A 171 -8.11 -9.98 6.43
C LEU A 171 -8.85 -11.32 6.36
N ASP A 172 -9.47 -11.73 7.48
CA ASP A 172 -10.32 -12.92 7.54
C ASP A 172 -11.75 -12.55 8.02
N PRO A 173 -12.77 -12.63 7.14
CA PRO A 173 -12.70 -13.08 5.75
C PRO A 173 -12.00 -12.06 4.84
N VAL A 174 -11.54 -12.52 3.67
CA VAL A 174 -10.98 -11.64 2.63
C VAL A 174 -12.00 -10.56 2.27
N VAL A 175 -11.59 -9.29 2.35
CA VAL A 175 -12.49 -8.16 2.15
C VAL A 175 -12.24 -7.50 0.80
N MET A 176 -13.30 -7.27 0.03
CA MET A 176 -13.25 -6.39 -1.13
C MET A 176 -13.29 -4.93 -0.68
N VAL A 177 -12.17 -4.23 -0.84
CA VAL A 177 -12.03 -2.82 -0.44
C VAL A 177 -12.33 -1.86 -1.58
N GLY A 178 -12.32 -2.35 -2.81
CA GLY A 178 -12.63 -1.57 -4.00
C GLY A 178 -12.62 -2.42 -5.26
N LYS A 179 -12.64 -1.76 -6.41
CA LYS A 179 -12.48 -2.37 -7.72
C LYS A 179 -11.66 -1.50 -8.66
N GLN A 180 -11.03 -2.14 -9.63
CA GLN A 180 -10.65 -1.53 -10.90
C GLN A 180 -11.68 -1.91 -11.95
N GLN A 181 -12.27 -0.93 -12.62
CA GLN A 181 -13.10 -1.11 -13.79
C GLN A 181 -12.26 -0.81 -15.03
N ILE A 182 -12.31 -1.69 -16.02
CA ILE A 182 -11.69 -1.48 -17.33
C ILE A 182 -12.82 -1.43 -18.35
N ASN A 183 -12.97 -0.31 -19.07
CA ASN A 183 -14.01 -0.17 -20.08
C ASN A 183 -13.60 -0.87 -21.38
N ALA A 184 -14.53 -0.99 -22.34
CA ALA A 184 -14.26 -1.66 -23.61
C ALA A 184 -13.11 -1.04 -24.41
N ASP A 185 -12.82 0.26 -24.25
CA ASP A 185 -11.69 0.97 -24.85
C ASP A 185 -10.35 0.71 -24.12
N GLY A 186 -10.39 0.10 -22.94
CA GLY A 186 -9.23 -0.15 -22.08
C GLY A 186 -8.96 0.94 -21.04
N SER A 187 -9.76 2.01 -21.01
CA SER A 187 -9.65 3.03 -19.97
C SER A 187 -10.00 2.45 -18.60
N LYS A 188 -9.14 2.72 -17.62
CA LYS A 188 -9.24 2.15 -16.27
C LYS A 188 -9.74 3.18 -15.26
N LYS A 189 -10.64 2.78 -14.38
CA LYS A 189 -11.18 3.62 -13.29
C LYS A 189 -11.21 2.85 -11.98
N PHE A 190 -10.73 3.49 -10.92
CA PHE A 190 -10.75 2.94 -9.57
C PHE A 190 -11.99 3.41 -8.79
N SER A 191 -12.31 2.70 -7.71
CA SER A 191 -13.39 3.13 -6.80
C SER A 191 -12.97 4.38 -6.02
N GLY A 192 -13.67 5.50 -6.23
CA GLY A 192 -13.40 6.73 -5.51
C GLY A 192 -13.58 6.56 -3.99
N GLY A 193 -12.57 7.00 -3.23
CA GLY A 193 -12.56 6.97 -1.77
C GLY A 193 -12.20 5.62 -1.15
N MET A 194 -11.77 4.62 -1.94
CA MET A 194 -11.35 3.31 -1.41
C MET A 194 -10.03 3.37 -0.64
N ASP A 195 -9.85 2.45 0.31
CA ASP A 195 -8.52 2.13 0.85
C ASP A 195 -7.89 1.05 -0.01
N LYS A 196 -6.90 1.43 -0.82
CA LYS A 196 -6.21 0.54 -1.75
C LYS A 196 -4.96 -0.13 -1.17
N HIS A 197 -4.54 0.25 0.05
CA HIS A 197 -3.29 -0.21 0.61
C HIS A 197 -3.33 -1.73 0.83
N GLY A 198 -2.36 -2.47 0.27
CA GLY A 198 -2.30 -3.93 0.35
C GLY A 198 -3.40 -4.66 -0.44
N ALA A 199 -4.21 -3.94 -1.24
CA ALA A 199 -5.28 -4.56 -2.01
C ALA A 199 -4.72 -5.20 -3.29
N MET A 200 -5.08 -6.46 -3.53
CA MET A 200 -4.61 -7.24 -4.67
C MET A 200 -5.75 -7.99 -5.37
N CYS A 201 -5.49 -8.52 -6.56
CA CYS A 201 -6.33 -9.54 -7.19
C CYS A 201 -5.49 -10.75 -7.57
N ARG A 202 -5.81 -11.91 -7.01
CA ARG A 202 -5.18 -13.18 -7.39
C ARG A 202 -5.76 -13.71 -8.70
N LEU A 203 -4.89 -14.11 -9.62
CA LEU A 203 -5.18 -14.91 -10.80
C LEU A 203 -4.66 -16.33 -10.56
N GLY A 204 -5.42 -17.33 -10.99
CA GLY A 204 -5.14 -18.73 -10.70
C GLY A 204 -5.48 -19.20 -9.29
N ASP A 205 -4.92 -20.37 -8.96
CA ASP A 205 -5.17 -21.08 -7.72
C ASP A 205 -4.36 -20.51 -6.54
N LEU A 206 -4.56 -21.09 -5.35
CA LEU A 206 -3.75 -20.72 -4.19
C LEU A 206 -2.30 -21.19 -4.40
N PRO A 207 -1.30 -20.36 -4.05
CA PRO A 207 0.08 -20.82 -4.00
C PRO A 207 0.25 -22.05 -3.09
N VAL A 208 1.02 -23.02 -3.58
CA VAL A 208 1.52 -24.15 -2.81
C VAL A 208 2.97 -23.85 -2.43
N CYS A 209 3.27 -23.83 -1.12
CA CYS A 209 4.62 -23.60 -0.61
C CYS A 209 4.89 -24.60 0.51
N THR A 210 5.10 -25.86 0.13
CA THR A 210 5.56 -26.93 1.01
C THR A 210 7.02 -27.23 0.73
N ASP A 211 7.73 -27.89 1.65
CA ASP A 211 9.15 -28.20 1.46
C ASP A 211 9.43 -29.01 0.17
N ASP A 212 8.47 -29.83 -0.26
CA ASP A 212 8.58 -30.69 -1.45
C ASP A 212 8.01 -30.06 -2.74
N ASP A 213 7.27 -28.95 -2.62
CA ASP A 213 6.57 -28.33 -3.75
C ASP A 213 6.37 -26.84 -3.49
N VAL A 214 7.06 -26.02 -4.29
CA VAL A 214 7.15 -24.58 -4.09
C VAL A 214 6.82 -23.86 -5.38
N ASP A 215 5.69 -23.17 -5.37
CA ASP A 215 5.28 -22.26 -6.42
C ASP A 215 6.12 -20.98 -6.42
N TYR A 216 6.39 -20.46 -7.62
CA TYR A 216 6.77 -19.07 -7.79
C TYR A 216 5.51 -18.20 -7.82
N ILE A 217 5.43 -17.19 -6.95
CA ILE A 217 4.34 -16.22 -6.95
C ILE A 217 4.74 -15.03 -7.82
N TYR A 218 3.96 -14.78 -8.88
CA TYR A 218 4.21 -13.63 -9.77
C TYR A 218 3.41 -12.41 -9.30
N VAL A 219 4.05 -11.25 -9.20
CA VAL A 219 3.43 -10.01 -8.72
C VAL A 219 3.66 -8.89 -9.71
N GLY A 220 2.65 -8.07 -10.00
CA GLY A 220 2.77 -6.98 -10.98
C GLY A 220 1.62 -5.99 -10.90
N GLU A 221 1.76 -4.86 -11.57
CA GLU A 221 0.74 -3.80 -11.54
C GLU A 221 -0.46 -4.12 -12.43
N GLY A 222 -0.17 -4.60 -13.64
CA GLY A 222 -1.14 -4.76 -14.71
C GLY A 222 -1.83 -6.12 -14.74
N TYR A 223 -3.16 -6.11 -14.85
CA TYR A 223 -3.94 -7.32 -15.07
C TYR A 223 -3.56 -8.06 -16.36
N ALA A 224 -3.45 -7.35 -17.48
CA ALA A 224 -3.06 -7.97 -18.76
C ALA A 224 -1.61 -8.47 -18.74
N THR A 225 -0.70 -7.73 -18.10
CA THR A 225 0.70 -8.13 -17.90
C THR A 225 0.77 -9.49 -17.21
N LEU A 226 0.10 -9.64 -16.06
CA LEU A 226 0.05 -10.92 -15.35
C LEU A 226 -0.79 -11.98 -16.08
N GLY A 227 -1.80 -11.59 -16.86
CA GLY A 227 -2.52 -12.51 -17.74
C GLY A 227 -1.61 -13.16 -18.80
N SER A 228 -0.67 -12.39 -19.38
CA SER A 228 0.34 -12.93 -20.30
C SER A 228 1.32 -13.86 -19.60
N ILE A 229 1.73 -13.54 -18.37
CA ILE A 229 2.58 -14.43 -17.56
C ILE A 229 1.86 -15.74 -17.24
N ARG A 230 0.59 -15.66 -16.81
CA ARG A 230 -0.27 -16.82 -16.56
C ARG A 230 -0.38 -17.69 -17.82
N ALA A 231 -0.65 -17.09 -18.97
CA ALA A 231 -0.72 -17.81 -20.25
C ALA A 231 0.61 -18.49 -20.61
N ALA A 232 1.74 -17.80 -20.45
CA ALA A 232 3.07 -18.31 -20.79
C ALA A 232 3.50 -19.49 -19.91
N LEU A 233 2.96 -19.56 -18.69
CA LEU A 233 3.14 -20.63 -17.71
C LEU A 233 2.01 -21.67 -17.76
N ASN A 234 1.23 -21.72 -18.84
CA ASN A 234 0.10 -22.64 -19.00
C ASN A 234 -0.90 -22.61 -17.84
N TYR A 235 -1.07 -21.44 -17.22
CA TYR A 235 -1.96 -21.19 -16.08
C TYR A 235 -1.61 -22.00 -14.82
N ALA A 236 -0.38 -22.50 -14.69
CA ALA A 236 0.07 -23.26 -13.53
C ALA A 236 0.38 -22.37 -12.32
N ALA A 237 1.15 -21.29 -12.49
CA ALA A 237 1.66 -20.50 -11.37
C ALA A 237 0.72 -19.36 -10.92
N PRO A 238 0.53 -19.12 -9.61
CA PRO A 238 -0.32 -18.04 -9.11
C PRO A 238 0.26 -16.65 -9.43
N ALA A 239 -0.63 -15.69 -9.71
CA ALA A 239 -0.23 -14.30 -9.94
C ALA A 239 -1.09 -13.31 -9.14
N PHE A 240 -0.52 -12.19 -8.68
CA PHE A 240 -1.22 -11.17 -7.89
C PHE A 240 -1.05 -9.78 -8.50
N VAL A 241 -2.18 -9.21 -8.93
CA VAL A 241 -2.27 -7.85 -9.47
C VAL A 241 -2.32 -6.86 -8.30
N CYS A 242 -1.34 -5.94 -8.24
CA CYS A 242 -1.23 -4.87 -7.24
C CYS A 242 -1.72 -3.51 -7.74
N PHE A 243 -2.18 -3.43 -9.00
CA PHE A 243 -2.86 -2.29 -9.65
C PHE A 243 -2.03 -1.03 -9.93
N ASP A 244 -1.01 -0.75 -9.14
CA ASP A 244 -0.07 0.36 -9.34
C ASP A 244 1.23 0.19 -8.54
N THR A 245 2.26 0.97 -8.89
CA THR A 245 3.56 1.05 -8.20
C THR A 245 3.47 1.17 -6.68
N SER A 246 2.47 1.88 -6.15
CA SER A 246 2.30 2.09 -4.70
C SER A 246 1.69 0.90 -3.98
N GLY A 247 1.06 -0.02 -4.72
CA GLY A 247 0.50 -1.27 -4.22
C GLY A 247 1.51 -2.42 -4.12
N LEU A 248 2.64 -2.36 -4.84
CA LEU A 248 3.62 -3.45 -4.93
C LEU A 248 4.17 -3.87 -3.55
N LEU A 249 4.81 -2.96 -2.82
CA LEU A 249 5.42 -3.27 -1.51
C LEU A 249 4.37 -3.70 -0.47
N PRO A 250 3.25 -2.98 -0.26
CA PRO A 250 2.22 -3.41 0.68
C PRO A 250 1.64 -4.81 0.35
N GLY A 251 1.34 -5.07 -0.92
CA GLY A 251 0.84 -6.38 -1.35
C GLY A 251 1.88 -7.49 -1.15
N ALA A 252 3.14 -7.22 -1.49
CA ALA A 252 4.24 -8.16 -1.30
C ALA A 252 4.49 -8.53 0.17
N ARG A 253 4.37 -7.57 1.09
CA ARG A 253 4.46 -7.84 2.54
C ARG A 253 3.36 -8.80 3.00
N VAL A 254 2.13 -8.59 2.53
CA VAL A 254 1.01 -9.50 2.79
C VAL A 254 1.31 -10.91 2.22
N LEU A 255 1.83 -10.99 1.01
CA LEU A 255 2.18 -12.28 0.40
C LEU A 255 3.29 -13.01 1.15
N ARG A 256 4.33 -12.30 1.61
CA ARG A 256 5.41 -12.90 2.40
C ARG A 256 4.91 -13.41 3.76
N GLU A 257 3.96 -12.72 4.38
CA GLU A 257 3.32 -13.19 5.63
C GLU A 257 2.46 -14.44 5.39
N LEU A 258 1.69 -14.48 4.30
CA LEU A 258 0.81 -15.59 3.97
C LEU A 258 1.56 -16.82 3.41
N TYR A 259 2.65 -16.59 2.67
CA TYR A 259 3.39 -17.59 1.91
C TYR A 259 4.91 -17.42 2.12
N PRO A 260 5.41 -17.66 3.35
CA PRO A 260 6.78 -17.34 3.74
C PRO A 260 7.84 -18.09 2.92
N LEU A 261 7.53 -19.31 2.46
CA LEU A 261 8.46 -20.15 1.69
C LEU A 261 8.48 -19.86 0.19
N CYS A 262 7.37 -19.36 -0.37
CA CYS A 262 7.29 -19.15 -1.82
C CYS A 262 8.22 -18.01 -2.29
N PRO A 263 9.06 -18.25 -3.33
CA PRO A 263 9.70 -17.21 -4.11
C PRO A 263 8.70 -16.23 -4.69
N VAL A 264 9.03 -14.94 -4.67
CA VAL A 264 8.21 -13.90 -5.32
C VAL A 264 8.95 -13.33 -6.53
N VAL A 265 8.29 -13.29 -7.68
CA VAL A 265 8.83 -12.69 -8.90
C VAL A 265 8.00 -11.46 -9.25
N PHE A 266 8.58 -10.27 -9.08
CA PHE A 266 7.99 -9.03 -9.53
C PHE A 266 8.17 -8.89 -11.04
N VAL A 267 7.04 -8.81 -11.75
CA VAL A 267 6.95 -8.58 -13.18
C VAL A 267 6.71 -7.09 -13.37
N ALA A 268 7.78 -6.35 -13.60
CA ALA A 268 7.75 -4.88 -13.65
C ALA A 268 7.74 -4.36 -15.09
N ASP A 269 7.17 -3.16 -15.26
CA ASP A 269 7.31 -2.39 -16.48
C ASP A 269 8.76 -1.88 -16.58
N ASP A 270 9.32 -1.88 -17.79
CA ASP A 270 10.68 -1.41 -18.01
C ASP A 270 10.81 0.12 -17.94
N ASP A 271 9.69 0.84 -18.10
CA ASP A 271 9.55 2.27 -17.90
C ASP A 271 10.62 3.11 -18.63
N TYR A 272 11.10 2.62 -19.77
CA TYR A 272 12.29 3.16 -20.45
C TYR A 272 12.15 4.62 -20.92
N LEU A 273 10.91 5.14 -21.02
CA LEU A 273 10.59 6.54 -21.34
C LEU A 273 9.97 7.33 -20.17
N THR A 274 9.79 6.71 -19.01
CA THR A 274 9.00 7.26 -17.89
C THR A 274 9.82 7.50 -16.61
N GLY A 275 11.10 7.13 -16.63
CA GLY A 275 12.04 7.33 -15.52
C GLY A 275 12.15 6.15 -14.57
N GLY A 276 11.79 4.95 -15.00
CA GLY A 276 12.08 3.69 -14.28
C GLY A 276 11.35 3.49 -12.96
N LYS A 277 10.25 4.22 -12.69
CA LYS A 277 9.60 4.20 -11.37
C LYS A 277 9.04 2.82 -11.00
N GLY A 278 8.44 2.11 -11.95
CA GLY A 278 7.95 0.74 -11.81
C GLY A 278 9.06 -0.21 -11.42
N TYR A 279 10.15 -0.23 -12.19
CA TYR A 279 11.34 -1.00 -11.88
C TYR A 279 11.90 -0.67 -10.49
N SER A 280 12.15 0.61 -10.17
CA SER A 280 12.69 1.00 -8.87
C SER A 280 11.80 0.56 -7.70
N LYS A 281 10.46 0.66 -7.85
CA LYS A 281 9.52 0.23 -6.81
C LYS A 281 9.43 -1.28 -6.67
N ALA A 282 9.54 -2.03 -7.76
CA ALA A 282 9.63 -3.49 -7.73
C ALA A 282 10.92 -3.95 -7.04
N VAL A 283 12.05 -3.29 -7.31
CA VAL A 283 13.34 -3.58 -6.65
C VAL A 283 13.26 -3.29 -5.14
N GLU A 284 12.73 -2.13 -4.76
CA GLU A 284 12.49 -1.78 -3.34
C GLU A 284 11.60 -2.82 -2.65
N ALA A 285 10.53 -3.27 -3.32
CA ALA A 285 9.63 -4.28 -2.80
C ALA A 285 10.30 -5.65 -2.63
N ALA A 286 11.06 -6.11 -3.63
CA ALA A 286 11.79 -7.37 -3.59
C ALA A 286 12.83 -7.40 -2.47
N ALA A 287 13.62 -6.34 -2.34
CA ALA A 287 14.60 -6.20 -1.27
C ALA A 287 13.95 -6.24 0.12
N ALA A 288 12.81 -5.57 0.28
CA ALA A 288 12.13 -5.47 1.58
C ALA A 288 11.51 -6.79 2.07
N ILE A 289 11.17 -7.73 1.18
CA ILE A 289 10.49 -8.99 1.57
C ILE A 289 11.41 -10.21 1.55
N GLY A 290 12.62 -10.12 0.98
CA GLY A 290 13.53 -11.26 0.79
C GLY A 290 12.94 -12.35 -0.10
N ASN A 291 13.75 -13.36 -0.46
CA ASN A 291 13.36 -14.48 -1.34
C ASN A 291 12.50 -14.03 -2.54
N ALA A 292 12.96 -12.96 -3.19
CA ALA A 292 12.22 -12.26 -4.23
C ALA A 292 13.16 -11.68 -5.29
N TRP A 293 12.67 -11.62 -6.53
CA TRP A 293 13.42 -11.12 -7.69
C TRP A 293 12.55 -10.24 -8.56
N VAL A 294 13.18 -9.44 -9.42
CA VAL A 294 12.51 -8.57 -10.39
C VAL A 294 12.85 -9.01 -11.80
N MET A 295 11.83 -9.15 -12.64
CA MET A 295 11.93 -9.53 -14.04
C MET A 295 11.35 -8.41 -14.91
N LEU A 296 12.10 -8.03 -15.95
CA LEU A 296 11.71 -7.04 -16.95
C LEU A 296 11.53 -7.69 -18.32
N PRO A 297 10.57 -7.21 -19.14
CA PRO A 297 10.44 -7.66 -20.51
C PRO A 297 11.62 -7.19 -21.36
N LYS A 298 12.14 -8.07 -22.20
CA LYS A 298 13.14 -7.72 -23.22
C LYS A 298 12.49 -7.75 -24.59
N PHE A 299 12.57 -6.64 -25.31
CA PHE A 299 11.99 -6.50 -26.64
C PHE A 299 13.07 -6.57 -27.72
N THR A 300 12.77 -7.30 -28.78
CA THR A 300 13.50 -7.24 -30.06
C THR A 300 12.79 -6.33 -31.07
N ALA A 301 11.48 -6.13 -30.91
CA ALA A 301 10.67 -5.23 -31.72
C ALA A 301 11.17 -3.77 -31.59
N ALA A 302 11.05 -3.02 -32.68
CA ALA A 302 11.38 -1.60 -32.67
C ALA A 302 10.41 -0.84 -31.76
N ARG A 303 10.96 -0.02 -30.87
CA ARG A 303 10.20 0.74 -29.86
C ARG A 303 10.32 2.24 -30.07
N ARG A 304 9.29 2.95 -29.62
CA ARG A 304 9.24 4.41 -29.56
C ARG A 304 10.51 5.01 -28.95
N GLN A 305 11.08 6.04 -29.57
CA GLN A 305 12.31 6.68 -29.08
C GLN A 305 12.05 7.84 -28.12
N SER A 306 10.92 8.52 -28.25
CA SER A 306 10.51 9.60 -27.33
C SER A 306 8.99 9.60 -27.15
N ARG A 307 8.50 10.13 -26.03
CA ARG A 307 7.04 10.21 -25.77
C ARG A 307 6.26 10.98 -26.85
N MET A 308 6.90 11.94 -27.50
CA MET A 308 6.30 12.80 -28.53
C MET A 308 6.29 12.16 -29.92
N ASP A 309 7.06 11.08 -30.12
CA ASP A 309 7.16 10.38 -31.40
C ASP A 309 6.24 9.16 -31.38
N GLU A 310 5.14 9.21 -32.11
CA GLU A 310 4.16 8.12 -32.17
C GLU A 310 4.38 7.15 -33.34
N SER A 311 5.49 7.28 -34.08
CA SER A 311 5.79 6.45 -35.25
C SER A 311 5.97 4.96 -34.92
N LEU A 312 6.40 4.65 -33.70
CA LEU A 312 6.56 3.31 -33.18
C LEU A 312 5.71 3.10 -31.91
N PRO A 313 5.31 1.85 -31.63
CA PRO A 313 4.55 1.54 -30.43
C PRO A 313 5.41 1.78 -29.17
N MET A 314 4.73 2.20 -28.11
CA MET A 314 5.30 2.22 -26.77
C MET A 314 5.07 0.84 -26.15
N LEU A 315 6.12 0.01 -26.13
CA LEU A 315 6.10 -1.33 -25.56
C LEU A 315 6.89 -1.32 -24.26
N THR A 316 6.22 -1.59 -23.13
CA THR A 316 6.83 -1.43 -21.80
C THR A 316 6.66 -2.64 -20.89
N ASP A 317 5.66 -3.48 -21.14
CA ASP A 317 5.30 -4.59 -20.25
C ASP A 317 5.30 -5.96 -20.94
N PHE A 318 5.17 -7.04 -20.16
CA PHE A 318 5.12 -8.40 -20.70
C PHE A 318 3.87 -8.69 -21.56
N ASN A 319 2.82 -7.89 -21.45
CA ASN A 319 1.67 -8.02 -22.34
C ASN A 319 1.95 -7.40 -23.71
N ASP A 320 2.62 -6.26 -23.77
CA ASP A 320 3.10 -5.69 -25.01
C ASP A 320 4.09 -6.64 -25.69
N LEU A 321 4.96 -7.32 -24.92
CA LEU A 321 5.87 -8.34 -25.44
C LEU A 321 5.10 -9.53 -26.02
N HIS A 322 4.09 -10.02 -25.30
CA HIS A 322 3.20 -11.07 -25.78
C HIS A 322 2.52 -10.67 -27.10
N CYS A 323 1.93 -9.48 -27.19
CA CYS A 323 1.22 -9.04 -28.38
C CYS A 323 2.14 -8.72 -29.57
N ALA A 324 3.36 -8.23 -29.32
CA ALA A 324 4.30 -7.84 -30.37
C ALA A 324 5.16 -9.01 -30.89
N GLU A 325 5.60 -9.90 -30.01
CA GLU A 325 6.60 -10.94 -30.31
C GLU A 325 6.10 -12.37 -30.07
N GLY A 326 4.90 -12.51 -29.48
CA GLY A 326 4.23 -13.80 -29.28
C GLY A 326 4.46 -14.41 -27.90
N LEU A 327 3.58 -15.35 -27.53
CA LEU A 327 3.57 -15.97 -26.20
C LEU A 327 4.84 -16.79 -25.94
N GLN A 328 5.39 -17.46 -26.97
CA GLN A 328 6.60 -18.28 -26.82
C GLN A 328 7.80 -17.46 -26.37
N VAL A 329 7.95 -16.21 -26.85
CA VAL A 329 9.05 -15.33 -26.44
C VAL A 329 8.94 -14.98 -24.96
N VAL A 330 7.71 -14.80 -24.45
CA VAL A 330 7.46 -14.60 -23.01
C VAL A 330 7.83 -15.86 -22.22
N THR A 331 7.39 -17.03 -22.67
CA THR A 331 7.74 -18.33 -22.06
C THR A 331 9.25 -18.53 -21.98
N ASP A 332 9.98 -18.26 -23.07
CA ASP A 332 11.43 -18.41 -23.11
C ASP A 332 12.14 -17.46 -22.14
N GLN A 333 11.69 -16.20 -22.04
CA GLN A 333 12.25 -15.23 -21.09
C GLN A 333 12.01 -15.65 -19.64
N ILE A 334 10.81 -16.15 -19.30
CA ILE A 334 10.52 -16.63 -17.95
C ILE A 334 11.40 -17.84 -17.62
N ASN A 335 11.50 -18.82 -18.51
CA ASN A 335 12.30 -20.02 -18.28
C ASN A 335 13.79 -19.70 -18.09
N GLN A 336 14.34 -18.80 -18.91
CA GLN A 336 15.71 -18.32 -18.77
C GLN A 336 15.92 -17.60 -17.44
N PHE A 337 14.96 -16.77 -17.03
CA PHE A 337 15.02 -16.05 -15.76
C PHE A 337 14.98 -17.01 -14.57
N ILE A 338 14.04 -17.96 -14.54
CA ILE A 338 13.94 -18.95 -13.46
C ILE A 338 15.21 -19.80 -13.39
N ALA A 339 15.72 -20.30 -14.52
CA ALA A 339 16.98 -21.03 -14.57
C ALA A 339 18.16 -20.19 -14.02
N SER A 340 18.18 -18.88 -14.27
CA SER A 340 19.24 -17.99 -13.75
C SER A 340 19.20 -17.85 -12.23
N ILE A 341 18.02 -17.72 -11.62
CA ILE A 341 17.89 -17.50 -10.17
C ILE A 341 18.04 -18.78 -9.36
N THR A 342 17.66 -19.93 -9.92
CA THR A 342 17.90 -21.25 -9.31
C THR A 342 19.40 -21.58 -9.28
N ASN A 343 20.17 -21.14 -10.28
CA ASN A 343 21.61 -21.38 -10.33
C ASN A 343 22.45 -20.43 -9.46
N THR A 344 21.97 -19.22 -9.15
CA THR A 344 22.73 -18.24 -8.36
C THR A 344 22.49 -18.35 -6.86
N GLY A 345 21.39 -18.94 -6.41
CA GLY A 345 21.09 -19.24 -4.99
C GLY A 345 20.93 -18.03 -4.05
N VAL A 346 21.24 -16.82 -4.51
CA VAL A 346 21.24 -15.59 -3.72
C VAL A 346 20.62 -14.45 -4.55
N PRO A 347 19.56 -13.77 -4.07
CA PRO A 347 19.03 -12.58 -4.74
C PRO A 347 20.08 -11.46 -4.74
N PRO A 348 20.16 -10.62 -5.78
CA PRO A 348 21.16 -9.56 -5.85
C PRO A 348 20.95 -8.57 -4.71
N ALA A 349 21.91 -8.51 -3.78
CA ALA A 349 22.03 -7.45 -2.80
C ALA A 349 22.42 -6.15 -3.52
N SER A 350 21.69 -5.06 -3.29
CA SER A 350 22.14 -3.74 -3.71
C SER A 350 22.79 -3.02 -2.53
N ASP A 351 24.00 -2.53 -2.74
CA ASP A 351 24.75 -1.62 -1.86
C ASP A 351 24.05 -0.25 -1.71
N VAL A 352 22.89 -0.23 -1.08
CA VAL A 352 22.20 0.99 -0.67
C VAL A 352 22.10 0.97 0.84
N ALA A 353 22.95 1.75 1.49
CA ALA A 353 22.85 1.99 2.93
C ALA A 353 21.45 2.53 3.25
N LEU A 354 20.76 1.82 4.14
CA LEU A 354 19.45 2.17 4.66
C LEU A 354 19.52 3.55 5.37
N PRO A 355 18.54 4.46 5.18
CA PRO A 355 18.23 5.43 6.21
C PRO A 355 17.49 4.73 7.36
N ASP A 356 17.90 5.04 8.59
CA ASP A 356 17.39 4.42 9.83
C ASP A 356 15.86 4.38 9.90
N SER A 357 15.33 3.16 10.08
CA SER A 357 13.91 2.90 10.37
C SER A 357 13.67 3.00 11.89
N PRO A 358 12.62 3.71 12.36
CA PRO A 358 12.40 3.95 13.79
C PRO A 358 11.72 2.79 14.55
N TYR A 359 11.89 1.54 14.12
CA TYR A 359 11.30 0.38 14.80
C TYR A 359 12.37 -0.68 15.10
N PRO A 360 12.57 -1.05 16.39
CA PRO A 360 13.63 -1.97 16.78
C PRO A 360 13.26 -3.42 16.40
N PHE A 361 14.13 -4.06 15.62
CA PHE A 361 14.13 -5.51 15.44
C PHE A 361 14.94 -6.15 16.58
N LEU A 362 14.41 -7.24 17.15
CA LEU A 362 15.11 -8.12 18.07
C LEU A 362 15.76 -9.23 17.23
N ASP A 363 17.08 -9.35 17.36
CA ASP A 363 17.89 -10.43 16.78
C ASP A 363 17.66 -11.73 17.55
N GLU A 364 17.67 -12.88 16.87
CA GLU A 364 18.39 -14.07 17.35
C GLU A 364 18.51 -15.19 16.30
N GLU A 365 19.56 -15.99 16.52
CA GLU A 365 20.30 -16.89 15.63
C GLU A 365 19.57 -18.20 15.25
N THR A 366 19.86 -18.69 14.03
CA THR A 366 19.48 -20.03 13.55
C THR A 366 20.51 -21.09 13.89
N GLN A 367 20.07 -22.29 14.33
CA GLN A 367 20.71 -23.58 14.03
C GLN A 367 19.68 -24.73 13.91
N PRO A 368 20.01 -25.83 13.19
CA PRO A 368 19.03 -26.65 12.45
C PRO A 368 18.84 -28.08 13.01
N VAL A 369 17.63 -28.67 12.98
CA VAL A 369 17.45 -30.15 12.99
C VAL A 369 16.10 -30.61 12.38
N GLU A 370 16.25 -31.56 11.46
CA GLU A 370 15.44 -32.72 10.98
C GLU A 370 13.92 -32.88 11.18
N THR A 371 13.37 -33.40 10.09
CA THR A 371 12.01 -33.80 9.70
C THR A 371 11.36 -34.90 10.55
N THR A 372 10.25 -34.51 11.18
CA THR A 372 8.95 -35.18 11.04
C THR A 372 7.92 -34.05 10.95
N ALA A 373 6.87 -34.17 10.12
CA ALA A 373 5.92 -33.07 9.88
C ALA A 373 5.10 -32.75 11.15
N VAL A 374 5.70 -31.95 12.03
CA VAL A 374 5.14 -31.44 13.27
C VAL A 374 4.61 -30.04 12.98
N ILE A 375 3.31 -29.80 13.20
CA ILE A 375 2.80 -28.42 13.20
C ILE A 375 3.53 -27.68 14.32
N SER A 376 4.30 -26.64 13.97
CA SER A 376 5.13 -25.93 14.93
C SER A 376 4.30 -25.36 16.09
N GLN A 377 4.92 -25.25 17.28
CA GLN A 377 4.25 -24.69 18.45
C GLN A 377 3.76 -23.26 18.20
N GLU A 378 4.51 -22.48 17.42
CA GLU A 378 4.17 -21.12 17.01
C GLU A 378 2.88 -21.09 16.18
N ALA A 379 2.73 -22.03 15.23
CA ALA A 379 1.52 -22.14 14.42
C ALA A 379 0.30 -22.54 15.26
N LEU A 380 0.48 -23.42 16.25
CA LEU A 380 -0.59 -23.81 17.18
C LEU A 380 -1.00 -22.65 18.09
N LEU A 381 -0.03 -21.91 18.63
CA LEU A 381 -0.26 -20.71 19.44
C LEU A 381 -1.01 -19.63 18.65
N PHE A 382 -0.69 -19.48 17.37
CA PHE A 382 -1.39 -18.54 16.49
C PHE A 382 -2.80 -18.99 16.15
N ARG A 383 -3.03 -20.28 15.91
CA ARG A 383 -4.29 -20.79 15.38
C ARG A 383 -5.36 -21.06 16.45
N PHE A 384 -4.97 -21.61 17.59
CA PHE A 384 -5.91 -22.14 18.57
C PHE A 384 -5.99 -21.24 19.81
N ALA A 385 -7.15 -21.26 20.47
CA ALA A 385 -7.34 -20.64 21.78
C ALA A 385 -8.09 -21.60 22.70
N LEU A 386 -7.70 -21.64 23.98
CA LEU A 386 -8.44 -22.38 24.99
C LEU A 386 -9.63 -21.55 25.46
N ILE A 387 -10.82 -22.13 25.46
CA ILE A 387 -12.03 -21.44 25.92
C ILE A 387 -12.01 -21.42 27.45
N TYR A 388 -11.93 -20.23 28.03
CA TYR A 388 -11.79 -20.02 29.47
C TYR A 388 -12.89 -20.74 30.26
N GLY A 389 -12.51 -21.43 31.33
CA GLY A 389 -13.41 -22.24 32.16
C GLY A 389 -13.81 -23.60 31.55
N THR A 390 -13.23 -24.03 30.43
CA THR A 390 -13.54 -25.31 29.77
C THR A 390 -12.27 -26.04 29.29
N THR A 391 -12.43 -27.28 28.82
CA THR A 391 -11.39 -28.06 28.12
C THR A 391 -11.52 -28.01 26.60
N GLU A 392 -12.39 -27.13 26.08
CA GLU A 392 -12.68 -27.04 24.65
C GLU A 392 -11.78 -25.98 23.99
N ILE A 393 -11.38 -26.28 22.76
CA ILE A 393 -10.43 -25.48 22.00
C ILE A 393 -11.18 -24.79 20.86
N TRP A 394 -11.00 -23.48 20.75
CA TRP A 394 -11.45 -22.72 19.60
C TRP A 394 -10.40 -22.79 18.49
N ASP A 395 -10.78 -23.30 17.32
CA ASP A 395 -9.95 -23.18 16.11
C ASP A 395 -10.26 -21.84 15.44
N GLY A 396 -9.34 -20.89 15.57
CA GLY A 396 -9.49 -19.53 15.05
C GLY A 396 -9.52 -19.45 13.53
N ILE A 397 -9.03 -20.49 12.83
CA ILE A 397 -9.02 -20.56 11.37
C ILE A 397 -10.30 -21.23 10.86
N SER A 398 -10.70 -22.37 11.43
CA SER A 398 -11.91 -23.10 10.98
C SER A 398 -13.21 -22.65 11.67
N LYS A 399 -13.14 -21.67 12.58
CA LYS A 399 -14.26 -21.06 13.33
C LYS A 399 -15.18 -22.10 13.97
N ARG A 400 -14.59 -23.14 14.53
CA ARG A 400 -15.31 -24.23 15.18
C ARG A 400 -14.75 -24.52 16.55
N LYS A 401 -15.64 -24.98 17.43
CA LYS A 401 -15.26 -25.50 18.73
C LYS A 401 -14.85 -26.97 18.60
N LEU A 402 -13.64 -27.27 19.03
CA LEU A 402 -13.10 -28.62 19.09
C LEU A 402 -13.15 -29.16 20.52
N LYS A 403 -13.62 -30.40 20.66
CA LYS A 403 -13.39 -31.16 21.89
C LYS A 403 -11.91 -31.53 21.98
N ARG A 404 -11.42 -31.69 23.21
CA ARG A 404 -10.01 -32.04 23.48
C ARG A 404 -9.49 -33.21 22.64
N ALA A 405 -10.25 -34.31 22.60
CA ALA A 405 -9.87 -35.50 21.83
C ALA A 405 -9.77 -35.25 20.31
N ALA A 406 -10.60 -34.37 19.76
CA ALA A 406 -10.55 -34.01 18.35
C ALA A 406 -9.35 -33.09 18.04
N PHE A 407 -8.96 -32.24 18.99
CA PHE A 407 -7.74 -31.45 18.89
C PHE A 407 -6.49 -32.33 18.97
N ASP A 408 -6.42 -33.24 19.94
CA ASP A 408 -5.31 -34.20 20.08
C ASP A 408 -5.13 -35.07 18.81
N ALA A 409 -6.24 -35.50 18.19
CA ALA A 409 -6.22 -36.23 16.93
C ALA A 409 -5.80 -35.37 15.73
N TYR A 410 -6.00 -34.05 15.79
CA TYR A 410 -5.68 -33.13 14.70
C TYR A 410 -4.21 -32.68 14.71
N VAL A 411 -3.62 -32.44 15.89
CA VAL A 411 -2.25 -31.90 16.00
C VAL A 411 -1.23 -32.90 16.52
N GLY A 412 -1.65 -34.08 16.99
CA GLY A 412 -0.79 -35.03 17.69
C GLY A 412 -0.82 -34.82 19.20
N LYS A 413 -0.76 -35.92 19.98
CA LYS A 413 -0.89 -35.86 21.45
C LYS A 413 0.27 -35.10 22.12
N ALA A 414 1.48 -35.19 21.56
CA ALA A 414 2.66 -34.54 22.14
C ALA A 414 2.58 -33.02 21.98
N GLU A 415 2.24 -32.56 20.78
CA GLU A 415 2.10 -31.17 20.38
C GLU A 415 0.91 -30.51 21.07
N ALA A 416 -0.21 -31.26 21.18
CA ALA A 416 -1.39 -30.79 21.90
C ALA A 416 -1.14 -30.60 23.39
N LYS A 417 -0.28 -31.45 23.99
CA LYS A 417 0.12 -31.31 25.39
C LYS A 417 1.05 -30.10 25.56
N ALA A 418 2.08 -30.00 24.72
CA ALA A 418 2.99 -28.87 24.70
C ALA A 418 2.26 -27.52 24.53
N TRP A 419 1.24 -27.46 23.66
CA TRP A 419 0.43 -26.26 23.48
C TRP A 419 -0.42 -25.91 24.73
N ILE A 420 -1.00 -26.89 25.45
CA ILE A 420 -1.70 -26.57 26.73
C ILE A 420 -0.71 -26.01 27.74
N GLU A 421 0.44 -26.65 27.88
CA GLU A 421 1.40 -26.30 28.92
C GLU A 421 2.11 -24.97 28.60
N ASN A 422 2.03 -24.53 27.34
CA ASN A 422 2.63 -23.27 26.90
C ASN A 422 1.97 -22.05 27.57
N PRO A 423 2.76 -21.18 28.23
CA PRO A 423 2.25 -19.96 28.87
C PRO A 423 1.76 -18.91 27.87
N LYS A 424 2.22 -18.95 26.60
CA LYS A 424 1.81 -18.01 25.54
C LYS A 424 0.50 -18.41 24.85
N LYS A 425 -0.14 -19.53 25.25
CA LYS A 425 -1.40 -19.97 24.62
C LYS A 425 -2.50 -18.92 24.82
N LYS A 426 -3.28 -18.68 23.77
CA LYS A 426 -4.40 -17.76 23.84
C LYS A 426 -5.54 -18.35 24.66
N LEU A 427 -6.12 -17.51 25.51
CA LEU A 427 -7.36 -17.77 26.22
C LEU A 427 -8.45 -16.91 25.61
N ILE A 428 -9.62 -17.47 25.37
CA ILE A 428 -10.79 -16.74 24.89
C ILE A 428 -11.96 -16.94 25.84
N GLU A 429 -12.57 -15.83 26.26
CA GLU A 429 -13.78 -15.86 27.08
C GLU A 429 -14.95 -16.46 26.29
N LYS A 430 -15.81 -17.23 26.95
CA LYS A 430 -16.97 -17.84 26.28
C LYS A 430 -17.93 -16.79 25.69
N SER A 431 -18.01 -15.61 26.31
CA SER A 431 -18.79 -14.47 25.83
C SER A 431 -18.20 -13.77 24.61
N ALA A 432 -16.91 -13.99 24.33
CA ALA A 432 -16.22 -13.45 23.15
C ALA A 432 -16.30 -14.40 21.93
N LEU A 433 -16.92 -15.58 22.08
CA LEU A 433 -17.16 -16.48 20.96
C LEU A 433 -18.38 -16.01 20.13
N PRO A 434 -18.32 -16.10 18.80
CA PRO A 434 -19.47 -15.82 17.94
C PRO A 434 -20.63 -16.78 18.23
N THR A 435 -21.85 -16.42 17.84
CA THR A 435 -23.03 -17.27 18.02
C THR A 435 -22.80 -18.63 17.35
N LEU A 436 -22.88 -19.72 18.12
CA LEU A 436 -22.61 -21.07 17.63
C LEU A 436 -23.92 -21.85 17.47
N VAL A 437 -24.11 -22.49 16.31
CA VAL A 437 -25.14 -23.52 16.10
C VAL A 437 -24.43 -24.83 15.77
N GLY A 438 -24.63 -25.87 16.59
CA GLY A 438 -23.96 -27.16 16.40
C GLY A 438 -22.43 -27.14 16.61
N GLY A 439 -21.87 -26.11 17.26
CA GLY A 439 -20.43 -25.97 17.49
C GLY A 439 -19.66 -25.25 16.39
N VAL A 440 -20.36 -24.75 15.37
CA VAL A 440 -19.84 -23.93 14.26
C VAL A 440 -20.46 -22.54 14.35
N ALA A 441 -19.69 -21.49 14.06
CA ALA A 441 -20.20 -20.12 14.06
C ALA A 441 -21.27 -19.91 12.96
N VAL A 442 -22.32 -19.15 13.27
CA VAL A 442 -23.38 -18.74 12.32
C VAL A 442 -23.55 -17.22 12.30
N ASP A 443 -23.89 -16.71 11.12
CA ASP A 443 -24.08 -15.30 10.80
C ASP A 443 -25.51 -14.81 11.09
N GLY A 444 -25.67 -13.68 11.80
CA GLY A 444 -26.96 -13.00 12.00
C GLY A 444 -27.19 -12.34 13.37
N GLY A 445 -26.27 -12.49 14.30
CA GLY A 445 -26.27 -11.77 15.58
C GLY A 445 -24.85 -11.34 15.91
N ALA A 446 -24.64 -10.03 16.10
CA ALA A 446 -23.35 -9.41 16.43
C ALA A 446 -22.12 -10.21 15.93
N GLY A 447 -21.93 -10.21 14.61
CA GLY A 447 -20.85 -10.95 13.95
C GLY A 447 -21.40 -11.69 12.73
N GLU A 448 -21.10 -11.19 11.54
CA GLU A 448 -21.40 -11.87 10.28
C GLU A 448 -20.11 -12.03 9.45
N VAL A 449 -19.71 -13.30 9.24
CA VAL A 449 -18.65 -13.89 8.43
C VAL A 449 -19.24 -14.64 7.20
N PHE A 450 -19.02 -14.11 5.99
CA PHE A 450 -19.37 -14.81 4.74
C PHE A 450 -18.43 -16.00 4.43
N CYS A 451 -19.02 -17.16 4.08
CA CYS A 451 -18.37 -18.46 3.85
C CYS A 451 -17.55 -18.56 2.53
N ARG A 452 -16.35 -19.17 2.62
CA ARG A 452 -15.27 -19.32 1.61
C ARG A 452 -15.47 -20.39 0.52
N ARG A 453 -16.67 -20.64 -0.05
CA ARG A 453 -16.82 -21.71 -1.06
C ARG A 453 -17.70 -21.47 -2.29
N CYS A 454 -18.16 -20.24 -2.54
CA CYS A 454 -19.00 -19.92 -3.72
C CYS A 454 -18.39 -18.82 -4.62
N TRP A 455 -17.14 -18.99 -5.04
CA TRP A 455 -16.48 -18.12 -6.04
C TRP A 455 -15.80 -18.90 -7.17
N ILE A 456 -16.38 -20.06 -7.54
CA ILE A 456 -16.10 -20.74 -8.80
C ILE A 456 -17.46 -21.09 -9.42
N THR A 457 -17.55 -20.90 -10.73
CA THR A 457 -18.73 -20.56 -11.56
C THR A 457 -19.14 -19.12 -11.48
#